data_AF-A0A4R2J3A0-F1
#
_entry.id   AF-A0A4R2J3A0-F1
#
_cell.length_a   1.000
_cell.length_b   1.000
_cell.length_c   1.000
_cell.angle_alpha   90.00
_cell.angle_beta   90.00
_cell.angle_gamma   90.00
#
_symmetry.space_group_name_H-M   'P 1'
#
loop_
_entity.id
_entity.type
_entity.pdbx_description
1 polymer ?
#
loop_
_entity_poly.entity_id
_entity_poly.type
_entity_poly.pdbx_seq_one_letter_code
_entity_poly.pdbx_strand_id
1 'polypeptide(L)'
;MNSRGDLDPFRLGADDGTPVSALQAYEQLRAHFTETISWYLLEKVRKGLYSKVLRLVSLVLAVVGGAVPLVANAGLIGGVNSSVGYLLLALAGGLQLIDRYFGYSSAWTRYVNAAMRLNAQLLVLQLEFASLRSRGADDSEQWGLLKQYGRLLAGMIETETSQWSAEFHETIRAAEVRQPTGRQR
;
A
#
# COMPACT_ATOMS: atom_id res chain seq x y z
N MET A 1 -1.53 6.88 16.46
CA MET A 1 -0.52 5.83 16.22
C MET A 1 -0.94 4.66 17.08
N ASN A 2 -1.87 3.83 16.59
CA ASN A 2 -2.33 2.63 17.29
C ASN A 2 -1.88 1.43 16.45
N SER A 3 -0.62 1.06 16.63
CA SER A 3 0.00 -0.06 15.92
C SER A 3 -0.39 -1.34 16.65
N ARG A 4 -1.30 -2.13 16.04
CA ARG A 4 -1.53 -3.60 16.20
C ARG A 4 -2.99 -4.09 16.10
N GLY A 5 -3.93 -3.34 15.50
CA GLY A 5 -5.27 -3.87 15.21
C GLY A 5 -5.29 -5.04 14.21
N ASP A 6 -4.28 -5.17 13.34
CA ASP A 6 -4.19 -6.21 12.29
C ASP A 6 -3.96 -7.64 12.81
N LEU A 7 -3.56 -7.81 14.07
CA LEU A 7 -3.27 -9.13 14.65
C LEU A 7 -4.27 -9.55 15.70
N ASP A 8 -5.24 -8.70 16.05
CA ASP A 8 -6.33 -9.16 16.90
C ASP A 8 -7.17 -10.11 16.06
N PRO A 9 -7.24 -11.40 16.45
CA PRO A 9 -8.04 -12.36 15.70
C PRO A 9 -9.47 -11.84 15.70
N PHE A 10 -10.13 -11.89 14.53
CA PHE A 10 -11.54 -11.56 14.43
C PHE A 10 -12.32 -12.36 15.48
N ARG A 11 -12.86 -11.66 16.49
CA ARG A 11 -13.64 -12.26 17.58
C ARG A 11 -15.11 -12.02 17.35
N LEU A 12 -15.88 -13.10 17.38
CA LEU A 12 -17.33 -13.04 17.33
C LEU A 12 -17.89 -12.93 18.74
N GLY A 13 -18.69 -11.88 18.99
CA GLY A 13 -19.37 -11.68 20.27
C GLY A 13 -18.51 -11.08 21.39
N ALA A 14 -19.14 -10.81 22.53
CA ALA A 14 -18.44 -10.44 23.75
C ALA A 14 -17.96 -11.71 24.49
N ASP A 15 -16.92 -11.61 25.31
CA ASP A 15 -16.39 -12.70 26.16
C ASP A 15 -17.35 -13.07 27.32
N ASP A 16 -18.66 -12.81 27.16
CA ASP A 16 -19.71 -13.01 28.18
C ASP A 16 -20.56 -14.28 27.95
N GLY A 17 -20.26 -15.05 26.89
CA GLY A 17 -20.93 -16.31 26.57
C GLY A 17 -22.32 -16.14 25.95
N THR A 18 -22.73 -14.92 25.59
CA THR A 18 -24.00 -14.71 24.90
C THR A 18 -23.97 -15.24 23.46
N PRO A 19 -25.01 -15.97 23.01
CA PRO A 19 -25.07 -16.43 21.64
C PRO A 19 -25.19 -15.24 20.69
N VAL A 20 -24.23 -15.15 19.76
CA VAL A 20 -24.18 -14.08 18.78
C VAL A 20 -25.21 -14.35 17.69
N SER A 21 -26.04 -13.35 17.39
CA SER A 21 -26.97 -13.44 16.24
C SER A 21 -26.21 -13.27 14.91
N ALA A 22 -26.73 -13.84 13.81
CA ALA A 22 -26.14 -13.62 12.49
C ALA A 22 -26.05 -12.13 12.11
N LEU A 23 -26.97 -11.29 12.59
CA LEU A 23 -26.90 -9.84 12.38
C LEU A 23 -25.70 -9.22 13.11
N GLN A 24 -25.47 -9.56 14.38
CA GLN A 24 -24.30 -9.07 15.12
C GLN A 24 -22.99 -9.56 14.49
N ALA A 25 -22.95 -10.81 14.03
CA ALA A 25 -21.80 -11.37 13.32
C ALA A 25 -21.54 -10.64 11.99
N TYR A 26 -22.60 -10.30 11.24
CA TYR A 26 -22.51 -9.48 10.03
C TYR A 26 -21.94 -8.08 10.34
N GLU A 27 -22.46 -7.41 11.37
CA GLU A 27 -21.99 -6.08 11.78
C GLU A 27 -20.52 -6.09 12.16
N GLN A 28 -20.08 -7.09 12.93
CA GLN A 28 -18.68 -7.26 13.30
C GLN A 28 -17.81 -7.56 12.07
N LEU A 29 -18.24 -8.47 11.19
CA LEU A 29 -17.50 -8.78 9.96
C LEU A 29 -17.39 -7.55 9.06
N ARG A 30 -18.47 -6.80 8.89
CA ARG A 30 -18.50 -5.55 8.11
C ARG A 30 -17.53 -4.52 8.69
N ALA A 31 -17.51 -4.36 10.02
CA ALA A 31 -16.59 -3.48 10.70
C ALA A 31 -15.14 -3.91 10.45
N HIS A 32 -14.84 -5.21 10.54
CA HIS A 32 -13.51 -5.75 10.27
C HIS A 32 -13.06 -5.50 8.83
N PHE A 33 -13.91 -5.76 7.82
CA PHE A 33 -13.62 -5.38 6.43
C PHE A 33 -13.31 -3.89 6.29
N THR A 34 -14.13 -3.04 6.92
CA THR A 34 -13.99 -1.58 6.83
C THR A 34 -12.69 -1.11 7.48
N GLU A 35 -12.34 -1.68 8.65
CA GLU A 35 -11.09 -1.40 9.35
C GLU A 35 -9.89 -1.82 8.49
N THR A 36 -9.87 -3.04 7.96
CA THR A 36 -8.82 -3.52 7.06
C THR A 36 -8.67 -2.63 5.83
N ILE A 37 -9.78 -2.27 5.16
CA ILE A 37 -9.76 -1.33 4.02
C ILE A 37 -9.18 0.03 4.44
N SER A 38 -9.63 0.56 5.58
CA SER A 38 -9.17 1.84 6.10
C SER A 38 -7.68 1.82 6.40
N TRP A 39 -7.16 0.73 6.97
CA TRP A 39 -5.74 0.52 7.23
C TRP A 39 -4.94 0.53 5.92
N TYR A 40 -5.39 -0.24 4.91
CA TYR A 40 -4.78 -0.26 3.58
C TYR A 40 -4.74 1.12 2.91
N LEU A 41 -5.67 2.03 3.25
CA LEU A 41 -5.74 3.41 2.71
C LEU A 41 -5.02 4.46 3.59
N LEU A 42 -5.04 4.34 4.92
CA LEU A 42 -4.50 5.30 5.90
C LEU A 42 -2.97 5.24 5.99
N GLU A 43 -2.40 4.04 5.99
CA GLU A 43 -0.94 3.83 5.97
C GLU A 43 -0.29 4.47 4.73
N LYS A 44 -1.14 4.81 3.77
CA LYS A 44 -0.80 5.21 2.42
C LYS A 44 -0.78 6.70 2.15
N VAL A 45 -1.60 7.50 2.84
CA VAL A 45 -1.58 8.97 2.64
C VAL A 45 -0.22 9.52 3.05
N ARG A 46 0.36 8.99 4.12
CA ARG A 46 1.69 9.38 4.59
C ARG A 46 2.79 8.91 3.63
N LYS A 47 2.76 7.66 3.17
CA LYS A 47 3.83 7.10 2.31
C LYS A 47 3.77 7.57 0.85
N GLY A 48 2.58 7.73 0.27
CA GLY A 48 2.40 8.18 -1.12
C GLY A 48 2.68 9.67 -1.34
N LEU A 49 2.54 10.50 -0.30
CA LEU A 49 2.88 11.93 -0.39
C LEU A 49 4.39 12.11 -0.58
N TYR A 50 5.21 11.31 0.10
CA TYR A 50 6.66 11.38 -0.05
C TYR A 50 7.10 11.14 -1.49
N SER A 51 6.57 10.13 -2.18
CA SER A 51 6.91 9.86 -3.58
C SER A 51 6.50 10.98 -4.53
N LYS A 52 5.31 11.57 -4.34
CA LYS A 52 4.87 12.71 -5.14
C LYS A 52 5.74 13.94 -4.91
N VAL A 53 6.12 14.21 -3.66
CA VAL A 53 7.03 15.30 -3.30
C VAL A 53 8.43 15.03 -3.88
N LEU A 54 8.98 13.83 -3.73
CA LEU A 54 10.27 13.44 -4.30
C LEU A 54 10.31 13.63 -5.82
N ARG A 55 9.24 13.23 -6.51
CA ARG A 55 9.15 13.35 -7.97
C ARG A 55 9.02 14.80 -8.44
N LEU A 56 8.24 15.61 -7.73
CA LEU A 56 8.15 17.06 -8.00
C LEU A 56 9.47 17.77 -7.72
N VAL A 57 10.11 17.47 -6.59
CA VAL A 57 11.42 18.03 -6.22
C VAL A 57 12.48 17.63 -7.24
N SER A 58 12.52 16.35 -7.65
CA SER A 58 13.41 15.85 -8.70
C SER A 58 13.20 16.59 -10.02
N LEU A 59 11.96 16.77 -10.47
CA LEU A 59 11.66 17.50 -11.70
C LEU A 59 12.09 18.96 -11.63
N VAL A 60 11.79 19.64 -10.53
CA VAL A 60 12.20 21.04 -10.31
C VAL A 60 13.72 21.15 -10.31
N LEU A 61 14.42 20.26 -9.60
CA LEU A 61 15.88 20.23 -9.58
C LEU A 61 16.48 19.94 -10.95
N ALA A 62 15.87 19.07 -11.75
CA ALA A 62 16.31 18.79 -13.11
C ALA A 62 16.16 20.01 -14.02
N VAL A 63 15.01 20.70 -13.96
CA VAL A 63 14.72 21.89 -14.76
C VAL A 63 15.64 23.03 -14.35
N VAL A 64 15.75 23.33 -13.06
CA VAL A 64 16.62 24.40 -12.54
C VAL A 64 18.09 24.05 -12.80
N GLY A 65 18.49 22.80 -12.53
CA GLY A 65 19.86 22.34 -12.75
C GLY A 65 20.29 22.36 -14.22
N GLY A 66 19.37 22.11 -15.15
CA GLY A 66 19.61 22.25 -16.59
C GLY A 66 19.62 23.71 -17.06
N ALA A 67 18.80 24.58 -16.46
CA ALA A 67 18.70 26.00 -16.85
C ALA A 67 19.87 26.85 -16.32
N VAL A 68 20.32 26.62 -15.08
CA VAL A 68 21.41 27.38 -14.44
C VAL A 68 22.70 27.47 -15.28
N PRO A 69 23.27 26.36 -15.82
CA PRO A 69 24.50 26.43 -16.59
C PRO A 69 24.30 27.10 -17.94
N LEU A 70 23.10 27.01 -18.55
CA LEU A 70 22.78 27.71 -19.80
C LEU A 70 22.77 29.22 -19.61
N VAL A 71 22.12 29.70 -18.54
CA VAL A 71 21.98 31.13 -18.25
C VAL A 71 23.28 31.75 -17.75
N ALA A 72 24.04 31.01 -16.93
CA ALA A 72 25.36 31.43 -16.46
C ALA A 72 26.38 31.50 -17.60
N ASN A 73 26.41 30.51 -18.50
CA ASN A 73 27.32 30.53 -19.66
C ASN A 73 26.89 31.55 -20.73
N ALA A 74 25.60 31.88 -20.83
CA ALA A 74 25.10 32.94 -21.72
C ALA A 74 25.39 34.36 -21.19
N GLY A 75 25.94 34.49 -19.98
CA GLY A 75 26.26 35.79 -19.37
C GLY A 75 25.04 36.63 -18.97
N LEU A 76 23.85 36.02 -18.95
CA LEU A 76 22.58 36.70 -18.68
C LEU A 76 22.40 37.08 -17.20
N ILE A 77 23.14 36.42 -16.29
CA ILE A 77 23.09 36.68 -14.85
C ILE A 77 24.53 36.68 -14.30
N GLY A 78 24.94 37.79 -13.69
CA GLY A 78 26.27 37.92 -13.08
C GLY A 78 26.39 37.20 -11.74
N GLY A 79 27.53 36.53 -11.50
CA GLY A 79 27.90 35.97 -10.19
C GLY A 79 27.43 34.54 -9.90
N VAL A 80 26.73 33.88 -10.83
CA VAL A 80 26.26 32.50 -10.64
C VAL A 80 27.29 31.50 -11.17
N ASN A 81 27.75 30.58 -10.32
CA ASN A 81 28.69 29.52 -10.71
C ASN A 81 27.95 28.36 -11.41
N SER A 82 28.29 28.10 -12.67
CA SER A 82 27.68 27.04 -13.50
C SER A 82 27.75 25.63 -12.86
N SER A 83 28.70 25.39 -11.96
CA SER A 83 28.88 24.12 -11.23
C SER A 83 27.68 23.77 -10.33
N VAL A 84 26.94 24.77 -9.85
CA VAL A 84 25.73 24.58 -9.04
C VAL A 84 24.63 23.88 -9.85
N GLY A 85 24.53 24.17 -11.15
CA GLY A 85 23.57 23.52 -12.04
C GLY A 85 23.78 22.01 -12.16
N TYR A 86 25.04 21.59 -12.32
CA TYR A 86 25.40 20.17 -12.39
C TYR A 86 25.15 19.43 -11.06
N LEU A 87 25.36 20.09 -9.92
CA LEU A 87 24.99 19.56 -8.60
C LEU A 87 23.47 19.33 -8.46
N LEU A 88 22.66 20.26 -8.95
CA LEU A 88 21.19 20.13 -8.95
C LEU A 88 20.73 19.00 -9.87
N LEU A 89 21.35 18.83 -11.04
CA LEU A 89 21.08 17.71 -11.94
C LEU A 89 21.45 16.36 -11.32
N ALA A 90 22.61 16.27 -10.65
CA ALA A 90 23.03 15.05 -9.96
C ALA A 90 22.06 14.69 -8.82
N LEU A 91 21.60 15.69 -8.06
CA LEU A 91 20.58 15.52 -7.03
C LEU A 91 19.23 15.04 -7.59
N ALA A 92 18.78 15.62 -8.71
CA ALA A 92 17.57 15.18 -9.40
C ALA A 92 17.66 13.71 -9.83
N GLY A 93 18.77 13.32 -10.48
CA GLY A 93 19.01 11.94 -10.87
C GLY A 93 19.05 10.98 -9.67
N GLY A 94 19.68 11.39 -8.56
CA GLY A 94 19.71 10.64 -7.32
C GLY A 94 18.33 10.43 -6.70
N LEU A 95 17.51 11.48 -6.63
CA LEU A 95 16.12 11.40 -6.13
C LEU A 95 15.25 10.50 -7.01
N GLN A 96 15.42 10.55 -8.33
CA GLN A 96 14.72 9.67 -9.27
C GLN A 96 15.10 8.19 -9.08
N LEU A 97 16.38 7.92 -8.83
CA LEU A 97 16.88 6.58 -8.55
C LEU A 97 16.37 6.06 -7.20
N ILE A 98 16.31 6.91 -6.17
CA ILE A 98 15.72 6.59 -4.87
C ILE A 98 14.23 6.25 -5.03
N ASP A 99 13.44 7.07 -5.72
CA ASP A 99 12.01 6.78 -5.95
C ASP A 99 11.80 5.44 -6.68
N ARG A 100 12.66 5.12 -7.65
CA ARG A 100 12.63 3.86 -8.40
C ARG A 100 13.10 2.65 -7.58
N TYR A 101 14.17 2.78 -6.80
CA TYR A 101 14.74 1.67 -6.02
C TYR A 101 13.89 1.30 -4.81
N PHE A 102 13.27 2.28 -4.16
CA PHE A 102 12.41 2.02 -3.00
C PHE A 102 10.99 1.57 -3.38
N GLY A 103 10.63 1.57 -4.67
CA GLY A 103 9.38 0.96 -5.14
C GLY A 103 8.10 1.58 -4.58
N TYR A 104 8.18 2.81 -4.05
CA TYR A 104 7.05 3.42 -3.35
C TYR A 104 5.80 3.55 -4.24
N SER A 105 5.97 3.74 -5.55
CA SER A 105 4.86 3.81 -6.51
C SER A 105 4.23 2.45 -6.84
N SER A 106 5.01 1.35 -6.87
CA SER A 106 4.48 0.00 -7.13
C SER A 106 3.77 -0.54 -5.89
N ALA A 107 4.37 -0.36 -4.72
CA ALA A 107 3.77 -0.69 -3.44
C ALA A 107 2.43 0.04 -3.28
N TRP A 108 2.38 1.35 -3.57
CA TRP A 108 1.13 2.13 -3.52
C TRP A 108 0.03 1.52 -4.40
N THR A 109 0.32 1.21 -5.65
CA THR A 109 -0.70 0.66 -6.55
C THR A 109 -1.22 -0.70 -6.04
N ARG A 110 -0.33 -1.56 -5.54
CA ARG A 110 -0.71 -2.87 -4.97
C ARG A 110 -1.70 -2.74 -3.82
N TYR A 111 -1.43 -1.93 -2.80
CA TYR A 111 -2.40 -1.79 -1.71
C TYR A 111 -3.70 -1.09 -2.17
N VAL A 112 -3.72 -0.33 -3.29
CA VAL A 112 -4.95 0.38 -3.73
C VAL A 112 -5.83 -0.68 -4.32
N ASN A 113 -5.24 -1.52 -5.17
CA ASN A 113 -5.90 -2.67 -5.75
C ASN A 113 -6.41 -3.62 -4.66
N ALA A 114 -5.63 -3.89 -3.61
CA ALA A 114 -6.07 -4.69 -2.47
C ALA A 114 -7.29 -4.07 -1.77
N ALA A 115 -7.23 -2.76 -1.44
CA ALA A 115 -8.37 -2.05 -0.83
C ALA A 115 -9.60 -2.04 -1.74
N MET A 116 -9.45 -1.84 -3.05
CA MET A 116 -10.55 -1.87 -4.01
C MET A 116 -11.16 -3.27 -4.13
N ARG A 117 -10.36 -4.33 -4.13
CA ARG A 117 -10.82 -5.72 -4.11
C ARG A 117 -11.62 -6.01 -2.85
N LEU A 118 -11.11 -5.62 -1.68
CA LEU A 118 -11.81 -5.77 -0.41
C LEU A 118 -13.12 -5.00 -0.38
N ASN A 119 -13.14 -3.76 -0.90
CA ASN A 119 -14.34 -2.93 -0.95
C ASN A 119 -15.41 -3.52 -1.89
N ALA A 120 -15.00 -4.09 -3.02
CA ALA A 120 -15.90 -4.80 -3.92
C ALA A 120 -16.53 -6.03 -3.23
N GLN A 121 -15.73 -6.80 -2.49
CA GLN A 121 -16.24 -7.95 -1.73
C GLN A 121 -17.18 -7.54 -0.59
N LEU A 122 -16.86 -6.45 0.10
CA LEU A 122 -17.73 -5.87 1.13
C LEU A 122 -19.09 -5.47 0.54
N LEU A 123 -19.11 -4.81 -0.63
CA LEU A 123 -20.35 -4.44 -1.30
C LEU A 123 -21.21 -5.67 -1.63
N VAL A 124 -20.61 -6.73 -2.17
CA VAL A 124 -21.34 -7.97 -2.49
C VAL A 124 -21.88 -8.63 -1.23
N LEU A 125 -21.08 -8.72 -0.15
CA LEU A 125 -21.53 -9.23 1.15
C LEU A 125 -22.76 -8.46 1.66
N GLN A 126 -22.74 -7.12 1.60
CA GLN A 126 -23.86 -6.29 2.07
C GLN A 126 -25.14 -6.56 1.26
N LEU A 127 -25.02 -6.67 -0.06
CA LEU A 127 -26.15 -6.95 -0.96
C LEU A 127 -26.70 -8.37 -0.77
N GLU A 128 -25.83 -9.38 -0.69
CA GLU A 128 -26.25 -10.76 -0.49
C GLU A 128 -26.91 -10.95 0.87
N PHE A 129 -26.33 -10.38 1.95
CA PHE A 129 -26.91 -10.45 3.28
C PHE A 129 -28.27 -9.76 3.34
N ALA A 130 -28.41 -8.56 2.74
CA ALA A 130 -29.70 -7.88 2.64
C ALA A 130 -30.74 -8.73 1.89
N SER A 131 -30.32 -9.42 0.82
CA SER A 131 -31.21 -10.29 0.02
C SER A 131 -31.66 -11.54 0.77
N LEU A 132 -30.82 -12.11 1.65
CA LEU A 132 -31.18 -13.23 2.52
C LEU A 132 -32.20 -12.77 3.57
N ARG A 133 -31.95 -11.60 4.19
CA ARG A 133 -32.86 -10.99 5.15
C ARG A 133 -34.22 -10.67 4.55
N SER A 134 -34.27 -10.15 3.32
CA SER A 134 -35.54 -9.82 2.66
C SER A 134 -36.39 -11.04 2.31
N ARG A 135 -35.75 -12.21 2.12
CA ARG A 135 -36.43 -13.48 1.81
C ARG A 135 -36.79 -14.29 3.06
N GLY A 136 -36.42 -13.81 4.25
CA GLY A 136 -36.65 -14.53 5.51
C GLY A 136 -35.81 -15.80 5.63
N ALA A 137 -34.61 -15.81 5.04
CA ALA A 137 -33.70 -16.96 5.11
C ALA A 137 -33.34 -17.32 6.56
N ASP A 138 -33.19 -18.62 6.82
CA ASP A 138 -32.80 -19.13 8.12
C ASP A 138 -31.39 -18.65 8.54
N ASP A 139 -31.13 -18.68 9.85
CA ASP A 139 -29.86 -18.31 10.46
C ASP A 139 -28.72 -19.16 9.88
N SER A 140 -28.97 -20.44 9.56
CA SER A 140 -27.96 -21.32 8.96
C SER A 140 -27.44 -20.81 7.61
N GLU A 141 -28.31 -20.28 6.74
CA GLU A 141 -27.95 -19.68 5.45
C GLU A 141 -27.16 -18.38 5.65
N GLN A 142 -27.61 -17.54 6.59
CA GLN A 142 -26.92 -16.30 6.94
C GLN A 142 -25.50 -16.58 7.46
N TRP A 143 -25.34 -17.56 8.35
CA TRP A 143 -24.04 -18.01 8.84
C TRP A 143 -23.17 -18.64 7.75
N GLY A 144 -23.77 -19.34 6.79
CA GLY A 144 -23.07 -19.88 5.62
C GLY A 144 -22.38 -18.77 4.82
N LEU A 145 -23.12 -17.70 4.51
CA LEU A 145 -22.62 -16.52 3.83
C LEU A 145 -21.50 -15.83 4.63
N LEU A 146 -21.71 -15.62 5.93
CA LEU A 146 -20.71 -14.95 6.78
C LEU A 146 -19.40 -15.75 6.89
N LYS A 147 -19.48 -17.08 7.01
CA LYS A 147 -18.29 -17.96 7.02
C LYS A 147 -17.56 -17.96 5.67
N GLN A 148 -18.28 -17.84 4.57
CA GLN A 148 -17.68 -17.72 3.23
C GLN A 148 -16.86 -16.42 3.14
N TYR A 149 -17.47 -15.27 3.47
CA TYR A 149 -16.79 -13.99 3.38
C TYR A 149 -15.69 -13.80 4.43
N GLY A 150 -15.84 -14.37 5.63
CA GLY A 150 -14.77 -14.41 6.62
C GLY A 150 -13.53 -15.16 6.12
N ARG A 151 -13.72 -16.33 5.49
CA ARG A 151 -12.61 -17.08 4.86
C ARG A 151 -12.00 -16.33 3.68
N LEU A 152 -12.83 -15.66 2.89
CA LEU A 152 -12.40 -14.88 1.73
C LEU A 152 -11.52 -13.69 2.17
N LEU A 153 -11.92 -12.98 3.23
CA LEU A 153 -11.11 -11.92 3.83
C LEU A 153 -9.75 -12.45 4.31
N ALA A 154 -9.75 -13.52 5.10
CA ALA A 154 -8.52 -14.15 5.59
C ALA A 154 -7.59 -14.58 4.45
N GLY A 155 -8.14 -15.22 3.41
CA GLY A 155 -7.37 -15.65 2.24
C GLY A 155 -6.77 -14.49 1.44
N MET A 156 -7.47 -13.35 1.34
CA MET A 156 -6.92 -12.15 0.71
C MET A 156 -5.72 -11.59 1.50
N ILE A 157 -5.82 -11.53 2.84
CA ILE A 157 -4.74 -11.06 3.70
C ILE A 157 -3.52 -12.00 3.60
N GLU A 158 -3.75 -13.31 3.59
CA GLU A 158 -2.69 -14.31 3.44
C GLU A 158 -2.00 -14.24 2.06
N THR A 159 -2.79 -14.06 1.00
CA THR A 159 -2.26 -13.93 -0.37
C THR A 159 -1.36 -12.70 -0.48
N GLU A 160 -1.76 -11.55 0.06
CA GLU A 160 -0.89 -10.36 0.09
C GLU A 160 0.39 -10.63 0.88
N THR A 161 0.31 -11.30 2.04
CA THR A 161 1.48 -11.62 2.87
C THR A 161 2.48 -12.54 2.17
N SER A 162 1.98 -13.55 1.45
CA SER A 162 2.82 -14.47 0.67
C SER A 162 3.47 -13.79 -0.53
N GLN A 163 2.76 -12.90 -1.23
CA GLN A 163 3.31 -12.11 -2.33
C GLN A 163 4.44 -11.19 -1.88
N TRP A 164 4.30 -10.53 -0.72
CA TRP A 164 5.38 -9.71 -0.16
C TRP A 164 6.60 -10.53 0.20
N SER A 165 6.38 -11.70 0.80
CA SER A 165 7.47 -12.61 1.16
C SER A 165 8.22 -13.04 -0.10
N ALA A 166 7.52 -13.42 -1.17
CA ALA A 166 8.14 -13.81 -2.43
C ALA A 166 8.98 -12.69 -3.07
N GLU A 167 8.43 -11.47 -3.17
CA GLU A 167 9.15 -10.31 -3.71
C GLU A 167 10.37 -9.94 -2.87
N PHE A 168 10.27 -10.05 -1.54
CA PHE A 168 11.40 -9.80 -0.65
C PHE A 168 12.56 -10.77 -0.94
N HIS A 169 12.25 -12.07 -1.08
CA HIS A 169 13.27 -13.08 -1.41
C HIS A 169 13.89 -12.85 -2.80
N GLU A 170 13.10 -12.43 -3.79
CA GLU A 170 13.62 -12.09 -5.12
C GLU A 170 14.55 -10.88 -5.08
N THR A 171 14.20 -9.86 -4.30
CA THR A 171 15.03 -8.66 -4.10
C THR A 171 16.37 -9.00 -3.43
N ILE A 172 16.36 -9.85 -2.40
CA ILE A 172 17.58 -10.35 -1.75
C ILE A 172 18.45 -11.12 -2.75
N ARG A 173 17.88 -12.05 -3.53
CA ARG A 173 18.63 -12.83 -4.54
C ARG A 173 19.25 -11.93 -5.60
N ALA A 174 18.51 -10.93 -6.10
CA ALA A 174 19.02 -9.99 -7.09
C ALA A 174 20.18 -9.13 -6.52
N ALA A 175 20.16 -8.83 -5.22
CA ALA A 175 21.24 -8.11 -4.55
C ALA A 175 22.49 -8.99 -4.33
N GLU A 176 22.33 -10.28 -4.00
CA GLU A 176 23.44 -11.24 -3.83
C GLU A 176 24.15 -11.52 -5.16
N VAL A 177 23.39 -11.72 -6.25
CA VAL A 177 23.94 -11.98 -7.60
C VAL A 177 24.77 -10.80 -8.13
N ARG A 178 24.55 -9.59 -7.61
CA ARG A 178 25.24 -8.37 -8.06
C ARG A 178 26.53 -8.07 -7.30
N GLN A 179 26.88 -8.83 -6.25
CA GLN A 179 28.22 -8.75 -5.67
C GLN A 179 29.18 -9.55 -6.57
N PRO A 180 30.12 -8.92 -7.29
CA PRO A 180 31.12 -9.68 -8.01
C PRO A 180 31.98 -10.36 -6.94
N THR A 181 32.06 -11.68 -7.02
CA THR A 181 33.02 -12.52 -6.31
C THR A 181 34.42 -12.19 -6.86
N GLY A 182 34.91 -11.00 -6.51
CA GLY A 182 36.13 -10.39 -7.03
C GLY A 182 37.07 -10.03 -5.90
N ARG A 183 37.42 -11.02 -5.06
CA ARG A 183 38.59 -10.97 -4.20
C ARG A 183 39.30 -12.32 -4.25
N GLN A 184 40.05 -12.53 -5.32
CA GLN A 184 41.28 -13.34 -5.29
C GLN A 184 42.37 -12.40 -5.84
N ARG A 185 43.09 -11.75 -4.93
CA ARG A 185 44.45 -12.10 -4.49
C ARG A 185 45.46 -11.90 -5.61
#